data_AF-A0A975GYH2-F1
#
_entry.id   AF-A0A975GYH2-F1
#
_cell.length_a   1.000
_cell.length_b   1.000
_cell.length_c   1.000
_cell.angle_alpha   90.00
_cell.angle_beta   90.00
_cell.angle_gamma   90.00
#
_symmetry.space_group_name_H-M   'P 1'
#
loop_
_entity.id
_entity.type
_entity.pdbx_description
1 polymer ?
#
loop_
_entity_poly.entity_id
_entity_poly.type
_entity_poly.pdbx_seq_one_letter_code
_entity_poly.pdbx_strand_id
1 'polypeptide(L)'
;MPATPSKDAYRSHAPAPGAPARRAEAVTPNDGADLNIYAKALYVGGAGDLRLIPVGADDAEIITLKSHPIGYVAVQTRRVLATGTTATFIVALAD
;
A
#
# COMPACT_ATOMS: atom_id res chain seq x y z
N MET A 1 19.02 14.01 3.37
CA MET A 1 18.55 15.41 3.40
C MET A 1 17.05 15.42 3.14
N PRO A 2 16.26 16.27 3.81
CA PRO A 2 14.87 16.48 3.44
C PRO A 2 14.77 16.99 1.99
N ALA A 3 13.64 16.74 1.34
CA ALA A 3 13.40 17.21 -0.03
C ALA A 3 13.58 18.73 -0.13
N THR A 4 14.26 19.21 -1.17
CA THR A 4 14.43 20.65 -1.41
C THR A 4 13.13 21.22 -1.96
N PRO A 5 12.43 22.12 -1.23
CA PRO A 5 11.16 22.68 -1.65
C PRO A 5 11.11 23.28 -3.06
N SER A 6 12.16 23.98 -3.45
CA SER A 6 12.24 24.69 -4.72
C SER A 6 12.33 23.76 -5.94
N LYS A 7 12.60 22.46 -5.72
CA LYS A 7 12.68 21.45 -6.78
C LYS A 7 11.39 20.65 -6.94
N ASP A 8 10.45 20.75 -5.98
CA ASP A 8 9.17 20.06 -6.03
C ASP A 8 8.08 20.99 -6.58
N ALA A 9 7.91 20.97 -7.90
CA ALA A 9 6.89 21.75 -8.59
C ALA A 9 5.44 21.39 -8.17
N TYR A 10 5.25 20.21 -7.55
CA TYR A 10 3.94 19.73 -7.11
C TYR A 10 3.69 19.95 -5.62
N ARG A 11 4.61 20.58 -4.89
CA ARG A 11 4.48 20.79 -3.43
C ARG A 11 3.19 21.50 -3.02
N SER A 12 2.69 22.40 -3.85
CA SER A 12 1.46 23.17 -3.60
C SER A 12 0.18 22.46 -4.02
N HIS A 13 0.27 21.29 -4.67
CA HIS A 13 -0.91 20.54 -5.11
C HIS A 13 -1.46 19.73 -3.93
N ALA A 14 -2.79 19.71 -3.80
CA ALA A 14 -3.46 18.90 -2.79
C ALA A 14 -3.26 17.40 -3.09
N PRO A 15 -3.01 16.56 -2.05
CA PRO A 15 -3.09 15.12 -2.20
C PRO A 15 -4.45 14.68 -2.73
N ALA A 16 -4.46 13.68 -3.61
CA ALA A 16 -5.68 13.12 -4.17
C ALA A 16 -5.49 11.62 -4.47
N PRO A 17 -6.57 10.81 -4.48
CA PRO A 17 -6.48 9.37 -4.74
C PRO A 17 -5.81 9.02 -6.09
N GLY A 18 -6.02 9.83 -7.12
CA GLY A 18 -5.40 9.64 -8.44
C GLY A 18 -4.04 10.33 -8.62
N ALA A 19 -3.58 11.12 -7.64
CA ALA A 19 -2.26 11.76 -7.71
C ALA A 19 -1.15 10.77 -7.33
N PRO A 20 0.09 10.95 -7.85
CA PRO A 20 1.23 10.14 -7.45
C PRO A 20 1.44 10.14 -5.93
N ALA A 21 1.90 9.02 -5.38
CA ALA A 21 2.27 8.93 -3.97
C ALA A 21 3.52 9.75 -3.69
N ARG A 22 3.51 10.49 -2.58
CA ARG A 22 4.65 11.30 -2.12
C ARG A 22 5.47 10.60 -1.03
N ARG A 23 4.96 9.50 -0.51
CA ARG A 23 5.60 8.63 0.49
C ARG A 23 5.47 7.16 0.10
N ALA A 24 6.44 6.38 0.53
CA ALA A 24 6.41 4.93 0.39
C ALA A 24 7.05 4.27 1.61
N GLU A 25 6.49 3.14 2.05
CA GLU A 25 7.00 2.36 3.17
C GLU A 25 6.98 0.86 2.82
N ALA A 26 8.06 0.15 3.13
CA ALA A 26 8.10 -1.30 2.95
C ALA A 26 7.11 -1.96 3.91
N VAL A 27 6.27 -2.83 3.38
CA VAL A 27 5.24 -3.52 4.17
C VAL A 27 5.80 -4.83 4.67
N THR A 28 5.78 -5.00 5.99
CA THR A 28 5.89 -6.32 6.62
C THR A 28 4.47 -6.80 6.93
N PRO A 29 3.98 -7.86 6.27
CA PRO A 29 2.66 -8.40 6.55
C PRO A 29 2.46 -8.76 8.03
N ASN A 30 1.29 -8.45 8.57
CA ASN A 30 0.92 -8.68 9.97
C ASN A 30 -0.59 -8.93 10.09
N ASP A 31 -0.97 -9.98 10.81
CA ASP A 31 -2.39 -10.34 10.99
C ASP A 31 -3.11 -9.48 12.05
N GLY A 32 -2.37 -8.92 13.00
CA GLY A 32 -2.90 -8.22 14.17
C GLY A 32 -2.64 -6.72 14.23
N ALA A 33 -1.90 -6.15 13.27
CA ALA A 33 -1.58 -4.72 13.25
C ALA A 33 -1.81 -4.13 11.87
N ASP A 34 -2.43 -2.95 11.84
CA ASP A 34 -2.55 -2.14 10.64
C ASP A 34 -1.20 -1.50 10.25
N LEU A 35 -1.11 -1.04 9.01
CA LEU A 35 0.02 -0.28 8.50
C LEU A 35 0.14 1.05 9.24
N ASN A 36 1.37 1.52 9.48
CA ASN A 36 1.64 2.83 10.09
C ASN A 36 0.96 3.98 9.32
N ILE A 37 0.94 3.86 7.99
CA ILE A 37 0.25 4.76 7.08
C ILE A 37 -0.63 3.90 6.17
N TYR A 38 -1.93 4.23 6.10
CA TYR A 38 -2.83 3.54 5.19
C TYR A 38 -2.44 3.82 3.75
N ALA A 39 -2.27 2.74 2.99
CA ALA A 39 -1.81 2.82 1.63
C ALA A 39 -2.97 3.25 0.73
N LYS A 40 -2.74 4.24 -0.14
CA LYS A 40 -3.70 4.53 -1.23
C LYS A 40 -3.59 3.51 -2.37
N ALA A 41 -2.43 2.88 -2.50
CA ALA A 41 -2.16 1.75 -3.38
C ALA A 41 -0.98 0.94 -2.82
N LEU A 42 -0.88 -0.33 -3.21
CA LEU A 42 0.31 -1.14 -2.94
C LEU A 42 1.09 -1.37 -4.23
N TYR A 43 2.41 -1.42 -4.12
CA TYR A 43 3.27 -2.04 -5.12
C TYR A 43 3.62 -3.46 -4.65
N VAL A 44 3.65 -4.40 -5.58
CA VAL A 44 4.05 -5.80 -5.38
C VAL A 44 5.20 -6.11 -6.32
N GLY A 45 6.39 -6.38 -5.76
CA GLY A 45 7.59 -6.70 -6.55
C GLY A 45 7.79 -8.20 -6.80
N GLY A 46 7.11 -9.08 -6.06
CA GLY A 46 7.11 -10.52 -6.31
C GLY A 46 5.69 -11.07 -6.32
N ALA A 47 5.33 -11.73 -7.41
CA ALA A 47 3.98 -12.26 -7.62
C ALA A 47 3.60 -13.32 -6.60
N GLY A 48 2.31 -13.42 -6.30
CA GLY A 48 1.76 -14.37 -5.34
C GLY A 48 0.38 -13.95 -4.86
N ASP A 49 -0.14 -14.65 -3.87
CA ASP A 49 -1.37 -14.27 -3.22
C ASP A 49 -1.11 -13.05 -2.33
N LEU A 50 -1.93 -12.01 -2.47
CA LEU A 50 -1.90 -10.86 -1.59
C LEU A 50 -3.19 -10.83 -0.79
N ARG A 51 -3.08 -10.96 0.53
CA ARG A 51 -4.22 -10.96 1.43
C ARG A 51 -4.22 -9.69 2.26
N LEU A 52 -5.33 -8.95 2.21
CA LEU A 52 -5.39 -7.59 2.74
C LEU A 52 -6.77 -7.25 3.29
N ILE A 53 -6.83 -6.20 4.10
CA ILE A 53 -8.06 -5.56 4.53
C ILE A 53 -8.11 -4.13 3.98
N PRO A 54 -9.14 -3.80 3.17
CA PRO A 54 -9.32 -2.43 2.68
C PRO A 54 -9.58 -1.43 3.81
N VAL A 55 -9.26 -0.16 3.59
CA VAL A 55 -9.44 0.91 4.60
C VAL A 55 -10.88 1.02 5.12
N GLY A 56 -11.86 0.85 4.22
CA GLY A 56 -13.29 0.95 4.57
C GLY A 56 -13.93 -0.33 5.08
N ALA A 57 -13.15 -1.38 5.33
CA ALA A 57 -13.65 -2.71 5.66
C ALA A 57 -13.33 -3.09 7.12
N ASP A 58 -14.19 -3.90 7.73
CA ASP A 58 -14.00 -4.46 9.07
C ASP A 58 -12.91 -5.56 9.09
N ASP A 59 -12.41 -5.92 10.27
CA ASP A 59 -11.33 -6.91 10.43
C ASP A 59 -11.69 -8.31 9.89
N ALA A 60 -12.99 -8.63 9.78
CA ALA A 60 -13.48 -9.88 9.22
C ALA A 60 -13.58 -9.87 7.68
N GLU A 61 -13.53 -8.70 7.05
CA GLU A 61 -13.75 -8.50 5.62
C GLU A 61 -12.44 -8.57 4.83
N ILE A 62 -11.77 -9.70 4.97
CA ILE A 62 -10.47 -9.96 4.34
C ILE A 62 -10.66 -10.29 2.87
N ILE A 63 -9.89 -9.63 2.00
CA ILE A 63 -9.84 -9.91 0.56
C ILE A 63 -8.52 -10.60 0.22
N THR A 64 -8.59 -11.56 -0.71
CA THR A 64 -7.41 -12.21 -1.28
C THR A 64 -7.36 -11.94 -2.77
N LEU A 65 -6.31 -11.23 -3.21
CA LEU A 65 -5.95 -11.12 -4.62
C LEU A 65 -5.09 -12.34 -4.97
N LYS A 66 -5.74 -13.36 -5.53
CA LYS A 66 -5.09 -14.63 -5.87
C LYS A 66 -4.13 -14.47 -7.04
N SER A 67 -2.93 -15.04 -6.91
CA SER A 67 -1.88 -15.00 -7.95
C SER A 67 -1.67 -13.61 -8.54
N HIS A 68 -1.67 -12.57 -7.70
CA HIS A 68 -1.47 -11.20 -8.15
C HIS A 68 -0.08 -11.08 -8.81
N PRO A 69 0.01 -10.54 -10.03
CA PRO A 69 1.28 -10.37 -10.71
C PRO A 69 2.14 -9.30 -10.05
N ILE A 70 3.38 -9.14 -10.51
CA ILE A 70 4.19 -7.97 -10.18
C ILE A 70 3.49 -6.73 -10.74
N GLY A 71 3.27 -5.71 -9.91
CA GLY A 71 2.54 -4.53 -10.33
C GLY A 71 1.94 -3.73 -9.19
N TYR A 72 0.91 -2.96 -9.52
CA TYR A 72 0.21 -2.08 -8.59
C TYR A 72 -1.18 -2.63 -8.24
N VAL A 73 -1.53 -2.50 -6.97
CA VAL A 73 -2.83 -2.84 -6.41
C VAL A 73 -3.57 -1.54 -6.13
N ALA A 74 -4.62 -1.29 -6.91
CA ALA A 74 -5.49 -0.11 -6.78
C ALA A 74 -6.57 -0.32 -5.71
N VAL A 75 -6.17 -0.76 -4.52
CA VAL A 75 -7.05 -0.92 -3.35
C VAL A 75 -6.44 -0.15 -2.19
N GLN A 76 -7.19 0.79 -1.62
CA GLN A 76 -6.74 1.44 -0.38
C GLN A 76 -6.67 0.40 0.72
N THR A 77 -5.49 0.20 1.29
CA THR A 77 -5.21 -0.93 2.18
C THR A 77 -4.76 -0.42 3.54
N ARG A 78 -5.45 -0.87 4.61
CA ARG A 78 -5.01 -0.59 5.98
C ARG A 78 -4.22 -1.73 6.60
N ARG A 79 -4.40 -2.97 6.15
CA ARG A 79 -3.65 -4.15 6.65
C ARG A 79 -3.29 -5.09 5.51
N VAL A 80 -2.07 -5.61 5.52
CA VAL A 80 -1.66 -6.77 4.72
C VAL A 80 -1.40 -7.91 5.69
N LEU A 81 -2.06 -9.03 5.47
CA LEU A 81 -2.03 -10.16 6.39
C LEU A 81 -0.79 -11.00 6.16
N ALA A 82 -0.15 -11.46 7.24
CA ALA A 82 0.95 -12.42 7.16
C ALA A 82 0.43 -13.79 6.72
N THR A 83 -0.68 -14.23 7.30
CA THR A 83 -1.26 -15.53 6.98
C THR A 83 -1.90 -15.51 5.60
N GLY A 84 -1.34 -16.30 4.69
CA GLY A 84 -1.88 -16.51 3.34
C GLY A 84 -1.42 -15.47 2.30
N THR A 85 -0.53 -14.55 2.66
CA THR A 85 0.17 -13.71 1.68
C THR A 85 1.45 -14.41 1.24
N THR A 86 1.56 -14.70 -0.06
CA THR A 86 2.79 -15.24 -0.69
C THR A 86 3.44 -14.23 -1.65
N ALA A 87 2.75 -13.14 -1.98
CA ALA A 87 3.33 -11.99 -2.66
C ALA A 87 4.45 -11.37 -1.81
N THR A 88 5.52 -10.90 -2.46
CA THR A 88 6.72 -10.35 -1.79
C THR A 88 7.07 -8.96 -2.32
N PHE A 89 8.03 -8.30 -1.67
CA PHE A 89 8.48 -6.95 -1.99
C PHE A 89 7.31 -5.94 -2.05
N ILE A 90 6.48 -5.97 -1.01
CA ILE A 90 5.28 -5.16 -0.91
C ILE A 90 5.66 -3.77 -0.38
N VAL A 91 5.17 -2.73 -1.03
CA VAL A 91 5.41 -1.33 -0.64
C VAL A 91 4.08 -0.59 -0.58
N ALA A 92 3.80 0.03 0.55
CA ALA A 92 2.67 0.93 0.74
C ALA A 92 2.99 2.28 0.11
N LEU A 93 2.08 2.79 -0.72
CA LEU A 93 2.18 4.09 -1.37
C LEU A 93 1.17 5.03 -0.72
N ALA A 94 1.62 6.20 -0.26
CA ALA A 94 0.82 7.17 0.50
C ALA A 94 1.31 8.61 0.28
N ASP A 95 0.73 9.59 0.98
CA ASP A 95 1.09 11.01 0.91
C ASP A 95 1.60 11.57 2.26
#